data_AF-A0A7V3DXQ9-F1
#
_entry.id   AF-A0A7V3DXQ9-F1
#
_cell.length_a   1.000
_cell.length_b   1.000
_cell.length_c   1.000
_cell.angle_alpha   90.00
_cell.angle_beta   90.00
_cell.angle_gamma   90.00
#
_symmetry.space_group_name_H-M   'P 1'
#
loop_
_entity.id
_entity.type
_entity.pdbx_description
1 polymer ?
#
loop_
_entity_poly.entity_id
_entity_poly.type
_entity_poly.pdbx_seq_one_letter_code
_entity_poly.pdbx_strand_id
1 'polypeptide(L)'
;MPPLWAHRFHQDEALYAAWGLLISTQRDPMLTREAVDKPPLFLYILARFFTWFGPSETVARLPGLISGVACVVLVFLLARRLYGEKAAWLAAVFFAASPMAILFSATAFTD
;
A
#
# COMPACT_ATOMS: atom_id res chain seq x y z
N MET A 1 3.68 20.19 -4.73
CA MET A 1 4.57 19.17 -4.14
C MET A 1 3.93 17.80 -4.33
N PRO A 2 4.69 16.72 -4.56
CA PRO A 2 4.10 15.39 -4.79
C PRO A 2 3.30 14.93 -3.57
N PRO A 3 2.20 14.18 -3.73
CA PRO A 3 1.31 13.76 -2.64
C PRO A 3 2.02 12.98 -1.52
N LEU A 4 3.12 12.29 -1.84
CA LEU A 4 3.95 11.54 -0.89
C LEU A 4 4.56 12.38 0.24
N TRP A 5 4.78 13.68 0.02
CA TRP A 5 5.49 14.57 0.96
C TRP A 5 4.61 15.68 1.54
N ALA A 6 3.36 15.79 1.04
CA ALA A 6 2.45 16.87 1.43
C ALA A 6 1.85 16.64 2.83
N HIS A 7 1.75 15.38 3.26
CA HIS A 7 1.14 15.00 4.53
C HIS A 7 2.05 14.04 5.30
N ARG A 8 2.25 14.37 6.58
CA ARG A 8 2.81 13.44 7.58
C ARG A 8 1.92 12.21 7.72
N PHE A 9 2.42 11.19 8.40
CA PHE A 9 1.61 10.00 8.71
C PHE A 9 0.31 10.34 9.43
N HIS A 10 -0.76 9.70 8.97
CA HIS A 10 -1.94 9.45 9.79
C HIS A 10 -1.57 8.57 11.00
N GLN A 11 -2.40 8.58 12.04
CA GLN A 11 -2.16 7.78 13.25
C GLN A 11 -1.98 6.29 12.93
N ASP A 12 -2.81 5.73 12.05
CA ASP A 12 -2.70 4.32 11.68
C ASP A 12 -1.48 4.03 10.79
N GLU A 13 -1.12 4.93 9.87
CA GLU A 13 0.12 4.79 9.09
C GLU A 13 1.34 4.74 10.02
N ALA A 14 1.37 5.59 11.05
CA ALA A 14 2.43 5.60 12.05
C ALA A 14 2.46 4.30 12.88
N LEU A 15 1.29 3.78 13.27
CA LEU A 15 1.16 2.52 14.00
C LEU A 15 1.66 1.33 13.16
N TYR A 16 1.22 1.23 11.91
CA TYR A 16 1.64 0.14 11.01
C TYR A 16 3.12 0.23 10.66
N ALA A 17 3.65 1.45 10.47
CA ALA A 17 5.07 1.66 10.30
C ALA A 17 5.89 1.26 11.55
N ALA A 18 5.38 1.53 12.77
CA ALA A 18 6.02 1.09 13.99
C ALA A 18 6.08 -0.44 14.09
N TRP A 19 5.00 -1.14 13.77
CA TRP A 19 4.99 -2.61 13.71
C TRP A 19 5.94 -3.15 12.62
N GLY A 20 5.94 -2.54 11.44
CA GLY A 20 6.89 -2.89 10.37
C GLY A 20 8.36 -2.71 10.79
N LEU A 21 8.65 -1.71 11.62
CA LEU A 21 9.98 -1.49 12.22
C LEU A 21 10.35 -2.55 13.24
N LEU A 22 9.42 -2.99 14.09
CA LEU A 22 9.67 -4.08 15.04
C LEU A 22 10.03 -5.38 14.32
N ILE A 23 9.35 -5.67 13.22
CA ILE A 23 9.64 -6.82 12.37
C ILE A 23 10.99 -6.65 11.66
N SER A 24 11.24 -5.51 11.02
CA SER A 24 12.46 -5.28 10.23
C SER A 24 13.73 -5.30 11.10
N THR A 25 13.65 -4.75 12.31
CA THR A 25 14.75 -4.72 13.28
C THR A 25 14.88 -6.01 14.09
N GLN A 26 14.04 -7.01 13.83
CA GLN A 26 13.99 -8.29 14.55
C GLN A 26 13.74 -8.17 16.06
N ARG A 27 13.16 -7.06 16.52
CA ARG A 27 12.84 -6.84 17.95
C ARG A 27 11.61 -7.63 18.40
N ASP A 28 10.60 -7.71 17.54
CA ASP A 28 9.43 -8.57 17.72
C ASP A 28 8.90 -9.02 16.35
N PRO A 29 9.56 -9.99 15.69
CA PRO A 29 9.21 -10.42 14.34
C PRO A 29 7.78 -10.96 14.20
N MET A 30 7.23 -11.50 15.29
CA MET A 30 5.89 -12.08 15.33
C MET A 30 4.85 -11.13 15.94
N LEU A 31 5.25 -9.91 16.32
CA LEU A 31 4.41 -8.91 16.99
C LEU A 31 3.63 -9.48 18.19
N THR A 32 4.28 -10.35 18.96
CA THR A 32 3.67 -11.02 20.13
C THR A 32 3.48 -10.11 21.33
N ARG A 33 4.16 -8.97 21.35
CA ARG A 33 4.12 -7.99 22.45
C ARG A 33 3.19 -6.82 22.14
N GLU A 34 2.64 -6.78 20.93
CA GLU A 34 1.78 -5.71 20.44
C GLU A 34 0.36 -6.22 20.27
N ALA A 35 -0.63 -5.37 20.53
CA ALA A 35 -2.04 -5.69 20.29
C ALA A 35 -2.39 -5.47 18.81
N VAL A 36 -1.96 -6.40 17.95
CA VAL A 36 -2.17 -6.32 16.50
C VAL A 36 -3.54 -6.87 16.12
N ASP A 37 -4.35 -6.05 15.45
CA ASP A 37 -5.68 -6.38 14.92
C ASP A 37 -5.70 -6.57 13.40
N LYS A 38 -4.63 -6.16 12.69
CA LYS A 38 -4.50 -6.29 11.23
C LYS A 38 -3.85 -7.61 10.81
N PRO A 39 -4.24 -8.19 9.66
CA PRO A 39 -3.61 -9.40 9.14
C PRO A 39 -2.13 -9.16 8.79
N PRO A 40 -1.29 -10.21 8.88
CA PRO A 40 0.16 -10.05 8.87
C PRO A 40 0.78 -9.63 7.53
N LEU A 41 0.12 -9.92 6.41
CA LEU A 41 0.73 -9.85 5.07
C LEU A 41 1.34 -8.47 4.77
N PHE A 42 0.57 -7.40 4.97
CA PHE A 42 1.01 -6.04 4.70
C PHE A 42 2.21 -5.66 5.58
N LEU A 43 2.18 -6.02 6.87
CA LEU A 43 3.22 -5.68 7.83
C LEU A 43 4.56 -6.33 7.48
N TYR A 44 4.56 -7.58 7.00
CA TYR A 44 5.78 -8.25 6.54
C TYR A 44 6.31 -7.67 5.22
N ILE A 45 5.43 -7.28 4.29
CA ILE A 45 5.85 -6.59 3.06
C ILE A 45 6.49 -5.24 3.44
N LEU A 46 5.84 -4.46 4.30
CA LEU A 46 6.34 -3.19 4.80
C LEU A 46 7.70 -3.34 5.48
N ALA A 47 7.85 -4.32 6.37
CA ALA A 47 9.11 -4.62 7.04
C ALA A 47 10.22 -4.97 6.04
N ARG A 48 9.90 -5.69 4.96
CA ARG A 48 10.85 -6.00 3.89
C ARG A 48 11.30 -4.74 3.15
N PHE A 49 10.37 -3.83 2.85
CA PHE A 49 10.70 -2.54 2.24
C PHE A 49 11.61 -1.69 3.14
N PHE A 50 11.35 -1.63 4.44
CA PHE A 50 12.24 -0.97 5.39
C PHE A 50 13.63 -1.62 5.46
N THR A 51 13.71 -2.94 5.35
CA THR A 51 14.99 -3.66 5.32
C THR A 51 15.81 -3.32 4.07
N TRP A 52 15.17 -3.14 2.91
CA TRP A 52 15.85 -2.87 1.64
C TRP A 52 16.18 -1.40 1.42
N PHE A 53 15.28 -0.48 1.77
CA PHE A 53 15.40 0.94 1.42
C PHE A 53 15.63 1.85 2.64
N GLY A 54 15.63 1.29 3.84
CA GLY A 54 15.66 2.05 5.08
C GLY A 54 14.27 2.60 5.47
N PRO A 55 14.06 2.91 6.75
CA PRO A 55 12.78 3.42 7.22
C PRO A 55 12.57 4.89 6.87
N SER A 56 11.47 5.19 6.18
CA SER A 56 11.00 6.55 5.93
C SER A 56 9.50 6.53 5.60
N GLU A 57 8.84 7.68 5.70
CA GLU A 57 7.42 7.81 5.33
C GLU A 57 7.18 7.42 3.87
N THR A 58 8.07 7.85 2.98
CA THR A 58 8.00 7.52 1.56
C THR A 58 8.10 6.02 1.32
N VAL A 59 9.06 5.35 1.98
CA VAL A 59 9.22 3.89 1.87
C VAL A 59 8.01 3.15 2.42
N ALA A 60 7.36 3.68 3.47
CA ALA A 60 6.16 3.07 4.03
C ALA A 60 4.95 3.11 3.09
N ARG A 61 4.90 4.11 2.21
CA ARG A 61 3.83 4.30 1.22
C ARG A 61 4.10 3.57 -0.10
N LEU A 62 5.33 3.12 -0.36
CA LEU A 62 5.69 2.41 -1.60
C LEU A 62 4.89 1.11 -1.83
N PRO A 63 4.64 0.24 -0.82
CA PRO A 63 3.83 -0.95 -1.02
C PRO A 63 2.42 -0.65 -1.52
N GLY A 64 1.75 0.36 -0.93
CA GLY A 64 0.43 0.82 -1.35
C GLY A 64 0.46 1.38 -2.77
N LEU A 65 1.49 2.16 -3.10
CA LEU A 65 1.61 2.80 -4.43
C LEU A 65 1.78 1.75 -5.53
N ILE A 66 2.66 0.77 -5.29
CA ILE A 66 2.90 -0.35 -6.22
C ILE A 66 1.60 -1.16 -6.40
N SER A 67 0.90 -1.43 -5.30
CA SER A 67 -0.37 -2.18 -5.32
C SER A 67 -1.46 -1.41 -6.09
N GLY A 68 -1.56 -0.10 -5.91
CA GLY A 68 -2.50 0.74 -6.65
C GLY A 68 -2.26 0.72 -8.16
N VAL A 69 -1.00 0.85 -8.59
CA VAL A 69 -0.62 0.74 -10.01
C VAL A 69 -0.92 -0.66 -10.55
N ALA A 70 -0.59 -1.71 -9.79
CA ALA A 70 -0.90 -3.09 -10.17
C ALA A 70 -2.41 -3.31 -10.32
N CYS A 71 -3.23 -2.72 -9.45
CA CYS A 71 -4.69 -2.77 -9.53
C CYS A 71 -5.23 -2.18 -10.83
N VAL A 72 -4.65 -1.10 -11.38
CA VAL A 72 -5.07 -0.57 -12.70
C VAL A 72 -4.93 -1.64 -13.78
N VAL A 73 -3.79 -2.35 -13.79
CA VAL A 73 -3.51 -3.42 -14.75
C VAL A 73 -4.47 -4.61 -14.53
N LEU A 74 -4.70 -5.00 -13.28
CA LEU A 74 -5.60 -6.11 -12.95
C LEU A 74 -7.06 -5.80 -13.33
N VAL A 75 -7.52 -4.56 -13.11
CA VAL A 75 -8.85 -4.09 -13.54
C VAL A 75 -8.98 -4.18 -15.05
N PHE A 76 -7.97 -3.72 -15.81
CA PHE A 76 -7.95 -3.88 -17.26
C PHE A 76 -8.06 -5.36 -17.67
N LEU A 77 -7.20 -6.23 -17.13
CA LEU A 77 -7.16 -7.64 -17.49
C LEU A 77 -8.48 -8.36 -17.17
N LEU A 78 -9.08 -8.05 -16.01
CA LEU A 78 -10.35 -8.61 -15.58
C LEU A 78 -11.49 -8.14 -16.47
N ALA A 79 -11.61 -6.83 -16.70
CA ALA A 79 -12.65 -6.27 -17.56
C ALA A 79 -12.52 -6.74 -19.01
N ARG A 80 -11.29 -6.91 -19.53
CA ARG A 80 -11.05 -7.47 -20.86
C ARG A 80 -11.57 -8.90 -20.96
N ARG A 81 -11.34 -9.72 -19.93
CA ARG A 81 -11.79 -11.11 -19.88
C ARG A 81 -13.32 -11.23 -19.82
N LEU A 82 -14.00 -10.30 -19.14
CA LEU A 82 -15.44 -10.39 -18.88
C LEU A 82 -16.30 -9.62 -19.90
N TYR A 83 -15.82 -8.48 -20.40
CA TYR A 83 -16.62 -7.50 -21.15
C TYR A 83 -15.96 -7.03 -22.45
N GLY A 84 -14.77 -7.55 -22.78
CA GLY A 84 -14.03 -7.18 -23.98
C GLY A 84 -13.19 -5.92 -23.83
N GLU A 85 -12.44 -5.61 -24.88
CA GLU A 85 -11.32 -4.66 -24.82
C GLU A 85 -11.74 -3.20 -24.62
N LYS A 86 -12.81 -2.75 -25.27
CA LYS A 86 -13.29 -1.36 -25.12
C LYS A 86 -13.71 -1.06 -23.68
N ALA A 87 -14.45 -1.98 -23.06
CA ALA A 87 -14.86 -1.88 -21.67
C ALA A 87 -13.66 -1.92 -20.72
N ALA A 88 -12.63 -2.71 -21.05
CA ALA A 88 -11.40 -2.79 -20.26
C ALA A 88 -10.65 -1.47 -20.17
N TRP A 89 -10.47 -0.79 -21.31
CA TRP A 89 -9.83 0.52 -21.33
C TRP A 89 -10.60 1.56 -20.52
N LEU A 90 -11.94 1.61 -20.68
CA LEU A 90 -12.77 2.52 -19.89
C LEU A 90 -12.68 2.23 -18.39
N ALA A 91 -12.76 0.96 -17.98
CA ALA A 91 -12.66 0.56 -16.58
C ALA A 91 -11.31 0.93 -15.97
N ALA A 92 -10.21 0.68 -16.69
CA ALA A 92 -8.86 1.02 -16.24
C ALA A 92 -8.67 2.53 -16.10
N VAL A 93 -9.15 3.33 -17.06
CA VAL A 93 -9.07 4.79 -17.01
C VAL A 93 -9.90 5.34 -15.85
N PHE A 94 -11.14 4.88 -15.66
CA PHE A 94 -11.98 5.33 -14.55
C PHE A 94 -11.40 4.92 -13.19
N PHE A 95 -10.83 3.72 -13.08
CA PHE A 95 -10.16 3.31 -11.84
C PHE A 95 -8.90 4.15 -11.58
N ALA A 96 -8.06 4.38 -12.59
CA ALA A 96 -6.86 5.19 -12.47
C ALA A 96 -7.16 6.67 -12.12
N ALA A 97 -8.29 7.20 -12.60
CA ALA A 97 -8.75 8.55 -12.30
C ALA A 97 -9.62 8.63 -11.01
N SER A 98 -9.88 7.50 -10.35
CA SER A 98 -10.72 7.47 -9.14
C SER A 98 -10.02 8.21 -8.00
N PRO A 99 -10.65 9.25 -7.41
CA PRO A 99 -10.08 9.98 -6.29
C PRO A 99 -9.73 9.06 -5.11
N MET A 100 -10.55 8.05 -4.87
CA MET A 100 -10.34 7.07 -3.80
C MET A 100 -9.12 6.19 -4.06
N ALA A 101 -8.97 5.67 -5.28
CA ALA A 101 -7.83 4.83 -5.65
C ALA A 101 -6.52 5.63 -5.56
N ILE A 102 -6.53 6.88 -6.04
CA ILE A 102 -5.38 7.78 -5.98
C ILE A 102 -5.02 8.08 -4.52
N LEU A 103 -5.99 8.47 -3.70
CA LEU A 103 -5.77 8.87 -2.31
C LEU A 103 -5.17 7.72 -1.49
N PHE A 104 -5.79 6.54 -1.52
CA PHE A 104 -5.37 5.40 -0.68
C PHE A 104 -4.09 4.74 -1.17
N SER A 105 -3.82 4.72 -2.49
CA SER A 105 -2.56 4.17 -3.02
C SER A 105 -1.31 4.90 -2.50
N ALA A 106 -1.45 6.17 -2.08
CA ALA A 106 -0.34 6.95 -1.54
C ALA A 106 -0.27 6.93 0.00
N THR A 107 -0.89 5.95 0.66
CA THR A 107 -0.87 5.79 2.13
C THR A 107 -0.22 4.48 2.53
N ALA A 108 0.17 4.38 3.81
CA ALA A 108 0.61 3.13 4.43
C ALA A 108 -0.55 2.39 5.14
N PHE A 109 -1.80 2.62 4.73
CA PHE A 109 -2.95 1.87 5.25
C PHE A 109 -2.95 0.43 4.75
N THR A 110 -3.68 -0.43 5.48
CA THR A 110 -3.85 -1.84 5.12
C THR A 110 -5.09 -2.10 4.25
N ASP A 111 -5.77 -1.03 3.84
CA ASP A 111 -7.12 -1.05 3.26
C ASP A 111 -7.13 -1.08 1.72
#